data_AF-A0A1T4Y2G3-F1
#
_entry.id   AF-A0A1T4Y2G3-F1
#
_cell.length_a   1.000
_cell.length_b   1.000
_cell.length_c   1.000
_cell.angle_alpha   90.00
_cell.angle_beta   90.00
_cell.angle_gamma   90.00
#
_symmetry.space_group_name_H-M   'P 1'
#
loop_
_entity.id
_entity.type
_entity.pdbx_description
1 polymer ?
#
loop_
_entity_poly.entity_id
_entity_poly.type
_entity_poly.pdbx_seq_one_letter_code
_entity_poly.pdbx_strand_id
1 'polypeptide(L)'
;MKRKNYVIYFIVFFAILIIISEYGKLHKNQSYINVLLLPSLPQPIAKEYALITSAGQSSDVYIICDAANKLAIHNYFMPKATEEDLEGINTVVFAVGYSSIGEKMHDMSYDEEKKRIIGILKKAKEENKKVITIMLGGYERRNNKTDELLEILCSNTDYLIANKQADKDKYISNLAKDNKIPLTLINKVNDILEPFSSAFK
;
A
#
# COMPACT_ATOMS: atom_id res chain seq x y z
N MET A 1 52.02 -7.89 -40.68
CA MET A 1 51.34 -6.70 -40.11
C MET A 1 49.86 -6.89 -39.80
N LYS A 2 49.03 -7.50 -40.68
CA LYS A 2 47.56 -7.60 -40.48
C LYS A 2 47.10 -8.40 -39.24
N ARG A 3 47.81 -9.46 -38.84
CA ARG A 3 47.41 -10.36 -37.73
C ARG A 3 47.43 -9.70 -36.35
N LYS A 4 48.30 -8.70 -36.13
CA LYS A 4 48.41 -7.96 -34.86
C LYS A 4 47.23 -6.99 -34.67
N ASN A 5 46.68 -6.47 -35.77
CA ASN A 5 45.54 -5.55 -35.73
C ASN A 5 44.24 -6.28 -35.33
N TYR A 6 44.02 -7.52 -35.78
CA TYR A 6 42.85 -8.31 -35.37
C TYR A 6 42.83 -8.63 -33.88
N VAL A 7 44.00 -8.86 -33.26
CA VAL A 7 44.11 -9.07 -31.80
C VAL A 7 43.72 -7.81 -31.05
N ILE A 8 44.12 -6.63 -31.53
CA ILE A 8 43.76 -5.34 -30.93
C ILE A 8 42.25 -5.10 -31.05
N TYR A 9 41.65 -5.33 -32.22
CA TYR A 9 40.19 -5.18 -32.39
C TYR A 9 39.40 -6.14 -31.50
N PHE A 10 39.88 -7.37 -31.32
CA PHE A 10 39.24 -8.35 -30.45
C PHE A 10 39.28 -7.92 -28.98
N ILE A 11 40.41 -7.40 -28.50
CA ILE A 11 40.54 -6.88 -27.13
C ILE A 11 39.61 -5.68 -26.90
N VAL A 12 39.54 -4.74 -27.85
CA VAL A 12 38.67 -3.57 -27.75
C VAL A 12 37.20 -3.97 -27.72
N PHE A 13 36.79 -4.92 -28.56
CA PHE A 13 35.42 -5.44 -28.57
C PHE A 13 35.04 -6.10 -27.24
N PHE A 14 35.94 -6.89 -26.66
CA PHE A 14 35.71 -7.52 -25.37
C PHE A 14 35.62 -6.51 -24.22
N ALA A 15 36.45 -5.46 -24.25
CA ALA A 15 36.38 -4.37 -23.28
C ALA A 15 35.04 -3.63 -23.35
N ILE A 16 34.52 -3.37 -24.55
CA ILE A 16 33.20 -2.75 -24.75
C ILE A 16 32.08 -3.63 -24.19
N LEU A 17 32.13 -4.95 -24.41
CA LEU A 17 31.15 -5.88 -23.85
C LEU A 17 31.17 -5.91 -22.32
N ILE A 18 32.35 -5.85 -21.71
CA ILE A 18 32.50 -5.75 -20.25
C ILE A 18 31.88 -4.46 -19.73
N ILE A 19 32.16 -3.32 -20.39
CA ILE A 19 31.59 -2.03 -20.03
C ILE A 19 30.06 -2.06 -20.15
N ILE A 20 29.48 -2.61 -21.23
CA ILE A 20 28.03 -2.73 -21.40
C ILE A 20 27.40 -3.63 -20.32
N SER A 21 28.06 -4.74 -19.98
CA SER A 21 27.64 -5.65 -18.90
C SER A 21 27.67 -4.95 -17.53
N GLU A 22 28.72 -4.19 -17.22
CA GLU A 22 28.82 -3.41 -15.99
C GLU A 22 27.80 -2.27 -15.94
N TYR A 23 27.59 -1.54 -17.05
CA TYR A 23 26.53 -0.54 -17.16
C TYR A 23 25.14 -1.15 -16.92
N GLY A 24 24.86 -2.32 -17.47
CA GLY A 24 23.61 -3.05 -17.24
C GLY A 24 23.42 -3.47 -15.78
N LYS A 25 24.51 -3.84 -15.08
CA LYS A 25 24.48 -4.12 -13.64
C LYS A 25 24.27 -2.86 -12.81
N LEU A 26 24.91 -1.75 -13.15
CA LEU A 26 24.77 -0.46 -12.45
C LEU A 26 23.33 0.05 -12.52
N HIS A 27 22.70 -0.01 -13.70
CA HIS A 27 21.31 0.42 -13.89
C HIS A 27 20.28 -0.52 -13.24
N LYS A 28 20.58 -1.83 -13.13
CA LYS A 28 19.77 -2.76 -12.32
C LYS A 28 19.90 -2.47 -10.82
N ASN A 29 21.07 -2.06 -10.35
CA ASN A 29 21.29 -1.77 -8.92
C ASN A 29 20.65 -0.44 -8.47
N GLN A 30 20.34 0.46 -9.39
CA GLN A 30 19.63 1.70 -9.11
C GLN A 30 18.12 1.52 -8.85
N SER A 31 17.60 0.29 -9.01
CA SER A 31 16.20 -0.04 -8.68
C SER A 31 15.94 -0.29 -7.19
N TYR A 32 16.98 -0.29 -6.34
CA TYR A 32 16.86 -0.36 -4.88
C TYR A 32 16.62 0.99 -4.18
N ILE A 33 16.22 2.03 -4.92
CA ILE A 33 16.01 3.37 -4.35
C ILE A 33 14.63 3.46 -3.66
N ASN A 34 14.68 3.42 -2.32
CA ASN A 34 13.76 3.96 -1.30
C ASN A 34 12.25 3.60 -1.35
N VAL A 35 11.90 2.32 -1.29
CA VAL A 35 10.69 1.97 -0.51
C VAL A 35 11.10 2.00 0.95
N LEU A 36 10.42 2.79 1.80
CA LEU A 36 10.61 2.70 3.25
C LEU A 36 9.89 1.44 3.74
N LEU A 37 10.44 0.28 3.38
CA LEU A 37 9.95 -1.03 3.78
C LEU A 37 10.39 -1.27 5.22
N LEU A 38 9.42 -1.31 6.12
CA LEU A 38 9.64 -1.43 7.55
C LEU A 38 8.89 -2.65 8.10
N PRO A 39 9.42 -3.36 9.10
CA PRO A 39 8.64 -4.35 9.84
C PRO A 39 7.47 -3.70 10.59
N SER A 40 7.68 -2.48 11.09
CA SER A 40 6.72 -1.64 11.81
C SER A 40 7.22 -0.18 11.84
N LEU A 41 6.36 0.79 12.12
CA LEU A 41 6.76 2.20 12.18
C LEU A 41 7.67 2.47 13.39
N PRO A 42 8.77 3.23 13.23
CA PRO A 42 9.69 3.55 14.33
C PRO A 42 9.11 4.57 15.31
N GLN A 43 8.13 5.37 14.86
CA GLN A 43 7.40 6.32 15.69
C GLN A 43 5.93 6.33 15.25
N PRO A 44 5.00 6.44 16.22
CA PRO A 44 3.59 6.49 15.91
C PRO A 44 3.20 7.79 15.19
N ILE A 45 2.41 7.66 14.15
CA ILE A 45 1.92 8.77 13.32
C ILE A 45 0.46 9.11 13.61
N ALA A 46 -0.33 8.13 14.05
CA ALA A 46 -1.77 8.17 14.20
C ALA A 46 -2.18 8.48 15.65
N LYS A 47 -3.40 8.98 15.79
CA LYS A 47 -4.05 9.23 17.08
C LYS A 47 -5.46 8.64 17.09
N GLU A 48 -5.94 8.32 18.27
CA GLU A 48 -7.32 7.93 18.52
C GLU A 48 -8.24 9.17 18.60
N TYR A 49 -9.52 9.12 18.26
CA TYR A 49 -10.27 7.95 17.79
C TYR A 49 -9.99 7.65 16.31
N ALA A 50 -9.91 6.36 15.98
CA ALA A 50 -9.79 5.88 14.61
C ALA A 50 -11.16 5.57 14.00
N LEU A 51 -11.39 5.91 12.74
CA LEU A 51 -12.52 5.45 11.95
C LEU A 51 -12.08 4.29 11.05
N ILE A 52 -12.66 3.11 11.24
CA ILE A 52 -12.35 1.92 10.44
C ILE A 52 -13.46 1.72 9.41
N THR A 53 -13.12 1.84 8.13
CA THR A 53 -14.05 1.74 7.00
C THR A 53 -13.51 0.78 5.93
N SER A 54 -14.42 0.19 5.16
CA SER A 54 -14.06 -0.59 3.97
C SER A 54 -13.72 0.35 2.81
N ALA A 55 -12.87 -0.11 1.89
CA ALA A 55 -12.66 0.46 0.57
C ALA A 55 -12.73 -0.66 -0.48
N GLY A 56 -13.82 -0.72 -1.21
CA GLY A 56 -14.13 -1.82 -2.13
C GLY A 56 -15.07 -2.88 -1.54
N GLN A 57 -15.70 -2.59 -0.39
CA GLN A 57 -16.66 -3.48 0.25
C GLN A 57 -16.05 -4.85 0.66
N SER A 58 -14.76 -4.84 1.03
CA SER A 58 -14.06 -6.00 1.59
C SER A 58 -14.58 -6.38 2.97
N SER A 59 -14.71 -7.68 3.24
CA SER A 59 -14.93 -8.23 4.57
C SER A 59 -13.68 -8.18 5.47
N ASP A 60 -12.51 -7.86 4.90
CA ASP A 60 -11.26 -7.71 5.65
C ASP A 60 -11.38 -6.59 6.72
N VAL A 61 -12.31 -5.66 6.54
CA VAL A 61 -12.62 -4.58 7.50
C VAL A 61 -12.98 -5.10 8.89
N TYR A 62 -13.65 -6.25 8.98
CA TYR A 62 -14.01 -6.86 10.27
C TYR A 62 -12.79 -7.41 11.01
N ILE A 63 -11.82 -7.95 10.26
CA ILE A 63 -10.56 -8.45 10.83
C ILE A 63 -9.72 -7.29 11.36
N ILE A 64 -9.69 -6.17 10.64
CA ILE A 64 -8.98 -4.97 11.08
C ILE A 64 -9.64 -4.35 12.32
N CYS A 65 -10.97 -4.35 12.40
CA CYS A 65 -11.68 -3.93 13.62
C CYS A 65 -11.36 -4.84 14.81
N ASP A 66 -11.37 -6.17 14.62
CA ASP A 66 -10.98 -7.12 15.67
C ASP A 66 -9.52 -6.89 16.11
N ALA A 67 -8.61 -6.63 15.18
CA ALA A 67 -7.23 -6.26 15.50
C ALA A 67 -7.14 -4.96 16.30
N ALA A 68 -7.88 -3.91 15.92
CA ALA A 68 -7.93 -2.65 16.67
C ALA A 68 -8.45 -2.86 18.10
N ASN A 69 -9.52 -3.64 18.25
CA ASN A 69 -10.11 -3.95 19.56
C ASN A 69 -9.16 -4.75 20.45
N LYS A 70 -8.44 -5.73 19.89
CA LYS A 70 -7.40 -6.49 20.61
C LYS A 70 -6.25 -5.61 21.10
N LEU A 71 -5.93 -4.57 20.34
CA LEU A 71 -4.92 -3.57 20.68
C LEU A 71 -5.47 -2.45 21.60
N ALA A 72 -6.74 -2.51 21.99
CA ALA A 72 -7.45 -1.48 22.74
C ALA A 72 -7.42 -0.10 22.06
N ILE A 73 -7.31 -0.05 20.73
CA ILE A 73 -7.36 1.20 19.97
C ILE A 73 -8.80 1.71 19.95
N HIS A 74 -9.04 2.89 20.51
CA HIS A 74 -10.39 3.48 20.49
C HIS A 74 -10.82 3.79 19.05
N ASN A 75 -11.90 3.15 18.60
CA ASN A 75 -12.33 3.20 17.22
C ASN A 75 -13.85 3.30 17.04
N TYR A 76 -14.25 3.89 15.92
CA TYR A 76 -15.56 3.79 15.33
C TYR A 76 -15.49 2.82 14.15
N PHE A 77 -16.26 1.74 14.23
CA PHE A 77 -16.36 0.76 13.17
C PHE A 77 -17.55 1.08 12.26
N MET A 78 -17.27 1.64 11.09
CA MET A 78 -18.28 2.09 10.13
C MET A 78 -17.86 1.66 8.72
N PRO A 79 -18.17 0.41 8.31
CA PRO A 79 -17.73 -0.15 7.03
C PRO A 79 -18.12 0.68 5.79
N LYS A 80 -19.17 1.49 5.91
CA LYS A 80 -19.73 2.35 4.85
C LYS A 80 -19.68 3.83 5.24
N ALA A 81 -18.67 4.23 6.03
CA ALA A 81 -18.53 5.62 6.46
C ALA A 81 -18.55 6.59 5.29
N THR A 82 -18.96 7.82 5.53
CA THR A 82 -18.88 8.95 4.58
C THR A 82 -17.97 10.03 5.14
N GLU A 83 -17.73 11.08 4.36
CA GLU A 83 -17.02 12.28 4.81
C GLU A 83 -17.68 13.00 6.00
N GLU A 84 -18.97 12.76 6.27
CA GLU A 84 -19.69 13.35 7.41
C GLU A 84 -19.31 12.65 8.74
N ASP A 85 -18.92 11.37 8.68
CA ASP A 85 -18.52 10.57 9.85
C ASP A 85 -17.11 10.91 10.38
N LEU A 86 -16.45 11.92 9.79
CA LEU A 86 -15.09 12.31 10.12
C LEU A 86 -15.01 13.28 11.32
N GLU A 87 -16.14 13.77 11.82
CA GLU A 87 -16.20 14.62 13.00
C GLU A 87 -15.65 13.90 14.24
N GLY A 88 -14.73 14.55 14.98
CA GLY A 88 -14.09 13.95 16.15
C GLY A 88 -13.08 12.82 15.86
N ILE A 89 -12.89 12.44 14.59
CA ILE A 89 -11.92 11.42 14.16
C ILE A 89 -10.53 12.04 13.93
N ASN A 90 -9.50 11.36 14.39
CA ASN A 90 -8.10 11.75 14.14
C ASN A 90 -7.41 10.91 13.06
N THR A 91 -7.83 9.66 12.90
CA THR A 91 -7.24 8.72 11.94
C THR A 91 -8.33 7.97 11.18
N VAL A 92 -8.20 7.85 9.86
CA VAL A 92 -9.02 6.97 9.02
C VAL A 92 -8.22 5.74 8.64
N VAL A 93 -8.78 4.56 8.88
CA VAL A 93 -8.19 3.26 8.53
C VAL A 93 -9.05 2.60 7.46
N PHE A 94 -8.47 2.43 6.28
CA PHE A 94 -9.12 1.76 5.16
C PHE A 94 -8.72 0.29 5.07
N ALA A 95 -9.72 -0.59 5.04
CA ALA A 95 -9.56 -1.97 4.62
C ALA A 95 -9.79 -2.08 3.11
N VAL A 96 -8.73 -2.14 2.32
CA VAL A 96 -8.83 -2.13 0.85
C VAL A 96 -8.99 -3.54 0.28
N GLY A 97 -9.96 -3.70 -0.62
CA GLY A 97 -10.17 -4.91 -1.41
C GLY A 97 -11.54 -4.91 -2.06
N TYR A 98 -11.61 -4.99 -3.39
CA TYR A 98 -12.89 -5.07 -4.08
C TYR A 98 -13.58 -6.42 -3.87
N SER A 99 -14.88 -6.38 -3.56
CA SER A 99 -15.76 -7.55 -3.42
C SER A 99 -16.95 -7.44 -4.36
N SER A 100 -17.01 -8.30 -5.38
CA SER A 100 -18.16 -8.39 -6.28
C SER A 100 -19.42 -8.94 -5.59
N ILE A 101 -19.26 -9.72 -4.51
CA ILE A 101 -20.37 -10.15 -3.66
C ILE A 101 -20.84 -8.95 -2.83
N GLY A 102 -19.92 -8.15 -2.29
CA GLY A 102 -20.24 -6.91 -1.58
C GLY A 102 -21.10 -5.99 -2.46
N GLU A 103 -20.62 -5.70 -3.68
CA GLU A 103 -21.33 -4.85 -4.65
C GLU A 103 -22.73 -5.37 -5.00
N LYS A 104 -22.97 -6.68 -4.97
CA LYS A 104 -24.30 -7.26 -5.23
C LYS A 104 -25.21 -7.26 -4.00
N MET A 105 -24.63 -7.41 -2.81
CA MET A 105 -25.36 -7.51 -1.55
C MET A 105 -25.61 -6.14 -0.91
N HIS A 106 -24.93 -5.11 -1.40
CA HIS A 106 -25.07 -3.74 -0.97
C HIS A 106 -25.59 -2.92 -2.13
N ASP A 107 -26.52 -2.01 -1.86
CA ASP A 107 -27.03 -1.05 -2.85
C ASP A 107 -26.01 0.07 -3.10
N MET A 108 -24.78 -0.30 -3.46
CA MET A 108 -23.68 0.61 -3.77
C MET A 108 -22.81 0.00 -4.86
N SER A 109 -22.87 0.61 -6.03
CA SER A 109 -22.00 0.27 -7.16
C SER A 109 -20.53 0.61 -6.87
N TYR A 110 -19.64 0.03 -7.65
CA TYR A 110 -18.22 0.34 -7.57
C TYR A 110 -17.90 1.83 -7.81
N ASP A 111 -18.61 2.51 -8.72
CA ASP A 111 -18.38 3.94 -8.98
C ASP A 111 -18.89 4.83 -7.83
N GLU A 112 -19.98 4.44 -7.16
CA GLU A 112 -20.44 5.11 -5.94
C GLU A 112 -19.45 4.89 -4.78
N GLU A 113 -18.93 3.67 -4.65
CA GLU A 113 -17.90 3.34 -3.66
C GLU A 113 -16.62 4.18 -3.87
N LYS A 114 -16.18 4.33 -5.12
CA LYS A 114 -15.04 5.22 -5.44
C LYS A 114 -15.32 6.66 -5.04
N LYS A 115 -16.51 7.20 -5.35
CA LYS A 115 -16.89 8.57 -4.98
C LYS A 115 -16.87 8.75 -3.45
N ARG A 116 -17.40 7.79 -2.71
CA ARG A 116 -17.38 7.78 -1.24
C ARG A 116 -15.95 7.83 -0.68
N ILE A 117 -15.07 6.96 -1.19
CA ILE A 117 -13.66 6.91 -0.77
C ILE A 117 -12.97 8.24 -1.07
N ILE A 118 -13.16 8.80 -2.27
CA ILE A 118 -12.60 10.10 -2.67
C ILE A 118 -13.11 11.22 -1.75
N GLY A 119 -14.39 11.22 -1.38
CA GLY A 119 -14.98 12.17 -0.44
C GLY A 119 -14.28 12.15 0.93
N ILE A 120 -14.12 10.94 1.50
CA ILE A 120 -13.41 10.75 2.77
C ILE A 120 -11.96 11.22 2.67
N LEU A 121 -11.23 10.84 1.62
CA LEU A 121 -9.82 11.23 1.45
C LEU A 121 -9.65 12.75 1.33
N LYS A 122 -10.55 13.40 0.59
CA LYS A 122 -10.56 14.87 0.46
C LYS A 122 -10.75 15.54 1.83
N LYS A 123 -11.77 15.12 2.58
CA LYS A 123 -12.08 15.65 3.90
C LYS A 123 -10.97 15.37 4.92
N ALA A 124 -10.42 14.16 4.92
CA ALA A 124 -9.29 13.78 5.76
C ALA A 124 -8.07 14.68 5.50
N LYS A 125 -7.77 14.97 4.23
CA LYS A 125 -6.69 15.89 3.85
C LYS A 125 -6.95 17.32 4.31
N GLU A 126 -8.16 17.84 4.08
CA GLU A 126 -8.56 19.20 4.49
C GLU A 126 -8.42 19.42 6.00
N GLU A 127 -8.68 18.37 6.78
CA GLU A 127 -8.62 18.39 8.24
C GLU A 127 -7.31 17.86 8.82
N ASN A 128 -6.31 17.58 7.99
CA ASN A 128 -5.01 17.01 8.38
C ASN A 128 -5.12 15.73 9.22
N LYS A 129 -6.13 14.90 8.95
CA LYS A 129 -6.28 13.58 9.56
C LYS A 129 -5.27 12.60 8.97
N LYS A 130 -4.90 11.60 9.75
CA LYS A 130 -4.03 10.51 9.28
C LYS A 130 -4.81 9.45 8.53
N VAL A 131 -4.21 8.91 7.47
CA VAL A 131 -4.80 7.83 6.67
C VAL A 131 -3.89 6.62 6.70
N ILE A 132 -4.42 5.49 7.15
CA ILE A 132 -3.75 4.19 7.11
C ILE A 132 -4.52 3.31 6.13
N THR A 133 -3.83 2.73 5.15
CA THR A 133 -4.43 1.78 4.21
C THR A 133 -3.90 0.38 4.52
N ILE A 134 -4.81 -0.59 4.60
CA ILE A 134 -4.51 -1.97 4.98
C ILE A 134 -5.10 -2.94 3.96
N MET A 135 -4.23 -3.76 3.34
CA MET A 135 -4.61 -4.85 2.45
C MET A 135 -4.24 -6.21 3.07
N LEU A 136 -5.24 -6.97 3.53
CA LEU A 136 -5.02 -8.30 4.14
C LEU A 136 -5.06 -9.44 3.11
N GLY A 137 -5.91 -9.33 2.10
CA GLY A 137 -6.01 -10.29 0.99
C GLY A 137 -4.69 -10.47 0.24
N GLY A 138 -4.44 -11.66 -0.31
CA GLY A 138 -3.27 -11.95 -1.13
C GLY A 138 -3.45 -11.54 -2.60
N TYR A 139 -2.59 -12.07 -3.47
CA TYR A 139 -2.64 -11.80 -4.91
C TYR A 139 -4.00 -12.15 -5.54
N GLU A 140 -4.66 -13.19 -5.05
CA GLU A 140 -6.00 -13.60 -5.49
C GLU A 140 -7.09 -12.56 -5.22
N ARG A 141 -6.83 -11.58 -4.34
CA ARG A 141 -7.72 -10.45 -4.04
C ARG A 141 -7.30 -9.17 -4.79
N ARG A 142 -6.13 -9.16 -5.45
CA ARG A 142 -5.70 -8.11 -6.39
C ARG A 142 -6.39 -8.36 -7.74
N ASN A 143 -7.16 -7.37 -8.18
CA ASN A 143 -7.83 -7.32 -9.48
C ASN A 143 -7.90 -5.86 -9.90
N ASN A 144 -8.27 -5.57 -11.15
CA ASN A 144 -8.26 -4.20 -11.67
C ASN A 144 -9.01 -3.19 -10.79
N LYS A 145 -10.12 -3.58 -10.15
CA LYS A 145 -10.87 -2.70 -9.24
C LYS A 145 -10.14 -2.52 -7.91
N THR A 146 -9.57 -3.57 -7.31
CA THR A 146 -8.73 -3.44 -6.10
C THR A 146 -7.51 -2.55 -6.37
N ASP A 147 -6.89 -2.70 -7.54
CA ASP A 147 -5.68 -1.95 -7.94
C ASP A 147 -6.00 -0.46 -8.14
N GLU A 148 -7.10 -0.14 -8.82
CA GLU A 148 -7.59 1.24 -8.94
C GLU A 148 -7.91 1.86 -7.57
N LEU A 149 -8.52 1.09 -6.64
CA LEU A 149 -8.75 1.57 -5.27
C LEU A 149 -7.44 1.83 -4.51
N LEU A 150 -6.43 0.98 -4.67
CA LEU A 150 -5.10 1.19 -4.10
C LEU A 150 -4.47 2.48 -4.62
N GLU A 151 -4.56 2.76 -5.92
CA GLU A 151 -4.05 4.00 -6.54
C GLU A 151 -4.73 5.24 -5.94
N ILE A 152 -6.07 5.20 -5.83
CA ILE A 152 -6.86 6.29 -5.22
C ILE A 152 -6.43 6.53 -3.76
N LEU A 153 -6.34 5.47 -2.96
CA LEU A 153 -6.00 5.55 -1.54
C LEU A 153 -4.56 6.02 -1.30
N CYS A 154 -3.60 5.51 -2.08
CA CYS A 154 -2.18 5.80 -1.89
C CYS A 154 -1.85 7.28 -2.09
N SER A 155 -2.66 8.02 -2.86
CA SER A 155 -2.49 9.47 -3.05
C SER A 155 -2.58 10.29 -1.76
N ASN A 156 -3.19 9.76 -0.69
CA ASN A 156 -3.31 10.43 0.61
C ASN A 156 -2.97 9.52 1.80
N THR A 157 -2.40 8.34 1.56
CA THR A 157 -2.07 7.39 2.63
C THR A 157 -0.76 7.79 3.32
N ASP A 158 -0.77 7.85 4.66
CA ASP A 158 0.43 8.09 5.48
C ASP A 158 1.17 6.79 5.85
N TYR A 159 0.48 5.64 5.88
CA TYR A 159 1.07 4.33 6.16
C TYR A 159 0.31 3.20 5.46
N LEU A 160 1.06 2.32 4.79
CA LEU A 160 0.50 1.17 4.07
C LEU A 160 0.96 -0.14 4.72
N ILE A 161 0.00 -0.97 5.13
CA ILE A 161 0.24 -2.34 5.56
C ILE A 161 -0.37 -3.28 4.51
N ALA A 162 0.42 -4.19 3.96
CA ALA A 162 -0.09 -5.13 2.96
C ALA A 162 0.40 -6.56 3.25
N ASN A 163 -0.41 -7.54 2.88
CA ASN A 163 0.05 -8.92 2.85
C ASN A 163 1.13 -9.08 1.78
N LYS A 164 2.28 -9.67 2.15
CA LYS A 164 3.39 -9.94 1.23
C LYS A 164 2.96 -10.74 0.00
N GLN A 165 1.96 -11.60 0.13
CA GLN A 165 1.41 -12.35 -1.01
C GLN A 165 0.68 -11.46 -2.01
N ALA A 166 0.16 -10.29 -1.60
CA ALA A 166 -0.46 -9.32 -2.49
C ALA A 166 0.55 -8.55 -3.34
N ASP A 167 1.83 -8.54 -2.93
CA ASP A 167 2.91 -7.80 -3.58
C ASP A 167 3.90 -8.73 -4.33
N LYS A 168 3.46 -9.91 -4.77
CA LYS A 168 4.29 -10.87 -5.51
C LYS A 168 4.91 -10.28 -6.78
N ASP A 169 4.20 -9.35 -7.41
CA ASP A 169 4.59 -8.64 -8.62
C ASP A 169 5.26 -7.28 -8.34
N LYS A 170 5.49 -6.94 -7.07
CA LYS A 170 6.02 -5.65 -6.59
C LYS A 170 5.12 -4.44 -6.88
N TYR A 171 3.86 -4.64 -7.28
CA TYR A 171 2.98 -3.53 -7.59
C TYR A 171 2.74 -2.62 -6.38
N ILE A 172 2.46 -3.18 -5.19
CA ILE A 172 2.22 -2.41 -3.97
C ILE A 172 3.51 -1.71 -3.52
N SER A 173 4.64 -2.40 -3.60
CA SER A 173 5.96 -1.80 -3.33
C SER A 173 6.24 -0.60 -4.24
N ASN A 174 5.98 -0.71 -5.53
CA ASN A 174 6.17 0.39 -6.48
C ASN A 174 5.19 1.54 -6.19
N LEU A 175 3.93 1.24 -5.92
CA LEU A 175 2.93 2.24 -5.59
C LEU A 175 3.28 3.03 -4.31
N ALA A 176 3.74 2.32 -3.26
CA ALA A 176 4.23 2.94 -2.04
C ALA A 176 5.46 3.82 -2.28
N LYS A 177 6.39 3.36 -3.12
CA LYS A 177 7.58 4.13 -3.52
C LYS A 177 7.19 5.44 -4.21
N ASP A 178 6.32 5.36 -5.21
CA ASP A 178 5.93 6.50 -6.04
C ASP A 178 5.20 7.57 -5.22
N ASN A 179 4.44 7.14 -4.21
CA ASN A 179 3.74 8.01 -3.27
C ASN A 179 4.54 8.34 -1.99
N LYS A 180 5.77 7.82 -1.85
CA LYS A 180 6.65 8.00 -0.68
C LYS A 180 6.02 7.57 0.65
N ILE A 181 5.28 6.46 0.62
CA ILE A 181 4.57 5.90 1.78
C ILE A 181 5.47 4.88 2.49
N PRO A 182 5.61 4.92 3.82
CA PRO A 182 6.15 3.79 4.58
C PRO A 182 5.29 2.54 4.35
N LEU A 183 5.93 1.43 4.00
CA LEU A 183 5.26 0.17 3.69
C LEU A 183 5.68 -0.91 4.68
N THR A 184 4.73 -1.68 5.19
CA THR A 184 4.99 -2.94 5.88
C THR A 184 4.36 -4.09 5.14
N LEU A 185 5.16 -5.15 4.88
CA LEU A 185 4.69 -6.39 4.27
C LEU A 185 4.59 -7.49 5.32
N ILE A 186 3.36 -7.88 5.67
CA ILE A 186 3.07 -8.96 6.63
C ILE A 186 3.01 -10.33 5.96
N ASN A 187 3.41 -11.40 6.64
CA ASN A 187 3.41 -12.74 6.04
C ASN A 187 2.04 -13.43 6.16
N LYS A 188 1.36 -13.22 7.29
CA LYS A 188 0.02 -13.75 7.59
C LYS A 188 -0.88 -12.63 8.07
N VAL A 189 -2.19 -12.85 7.94
CA VAL A 189 -3.22 -11.89 8.40
C VAL A 189 -3.04 -11.54 9.89
N ASN A 190 -2.71 -12.52 10.74
CA ASN A 190 -2.52 -12.28 12.18
C ASN A 190 -1.27 -11.46 12.52
N ASP A 191 -0.31 -11.34 11.59
CA ASP A 191 0.91 -10.56 11.82
C ASP A 191 0.64 -9.04 11.73
N ILE A 192 -0.61 -8.62 11.48
CA ILE A 192 -1.03 -7.21 11.44
C ILE A 192 -0.90 -6.49 12.78
N LEU A 193 -0.97 -7.21 13.92
CA LEU A 193 -1.07 -6.59 15.24
C LEU A 193 0.11 -5.66 15.55
N GLU A 194 1.34 -6.12 15.30
CA GLU A 194 2.56 -5.35 15.56
C GLU A 194 2.63 -4.06 14.71
N PRO A 195 2.57 -4.11 13.36
CA PRO A 195 2.62 -2.91 12.55
C PRO A 195 1.44 -1.98 12.79
N PHE A 196 0.23 -2.52 13.01
CA PHE A 196 -0.93 -1.68 13.29
C PHE A 196 -0.79 -0.96 14.64
N SER A 197 -0.34 -1.66 15.69
CA SER A 197 -0.03 -1.05 16.98
C SER A 197 1.03 0.05 16.87
N SER A 198 2.08 -0.17 16.06
CA SER A 198 3.16 0.81 15.90
C SER A 198 2.73 2.14 15.30
N ALA A 199 1.56 2.18 14.64
CA ALA A 199 1.04 3.40 14.06
C ALA A 199 0.44 4.35 15.10
N PHE A 200 -0.03 3.85 16.26
CA PHE A 200 -0.77 4.63 17.25
C PHE A 200 0.08 4.98 18.48
N LYS A 201 -0.15 6.17 19.03
CA LYS A 201 0.47 6.68 20.27
C LYS A 201 -0.17 6.10 21.51
#